data_AF-A0A0H2VYQ4-F1
#
_entry.id   AF-A0A0H2VYQ4-F1
#
_cell.length_a   1.000
_cell.length_b   1.000
_cell.length_c   1.000
_cell.angle_alpha   90.00
_cell.angle_beta   90.00
_cell.angle_gamma   90.00
#
_symmetry.space_group_name_H-M   'P 1'
#
loop_
_entity.id
_entity.type
_entity.pdbx_description
1 polymer ?
#
loop_
_entity_poly.entity_id
_entity_poly.type
_entity_poly.pdbx_seq_one_letter_code
_entity_poly.pdbx_strand_id
1 'polypeptide(L)'
;MIIEVVAMRKKIALGGLMMVATMVLAEPAMAQELSSSGVMNDVLKRFHDAAATWGPAIESAASRLFWTLVVISMVWTFGMMALRKADIGEFFAEFVRFTIFTGFFWWLLTNANQGMNIAGTIVQSLQTLGAQAGGLSNSNLGPSSILDLGFELYNRTVQATSELGWRQMATALVMELMALAVLFVLALIAVNLLLLLASAWILLYAGVFFLGFGGSRWTSDMAINYYKTVLGLAAQLMAMVLLVAIGKEFINHYYTQISENMASQELP
;
A
#
# COMPACT_ATOMS: atom_id res chain seq x y z
N MET A 1 34.57 42.38 4.44
CA MET A 1 33.52 41.50 5.01
C MET A 1 32.10 41.82 4.50
N ILE A 2 31.63 43.07 4.53
CA ILE A 2 30.26 43.43 4.06
C ILE A 2 30.07 43.30 2.53
N ILE A 3 31.11 43.57 1.73
CA ILE A 3 31.04 43.56 0.26
C ILE A 3 30.89 42.14 -0.31
N GLU A 4 31.50 41.12 0.31
CA GLU A 4 31.40 39.72 -0.16
C GLU A 4 30.04 39.09 0.10
N VAL A 5 29.37 39.46 1.20
CA VAL A 5 28.04 38.95 1.55
C VAL A 5 26.97 39.44 0.55
N VAL A 6 27.12 40.67 0.06
CA VAL A 6 26.20 41.24 -0.96
C VAL A 6 26.41 40.58 -2.33
N ALA A 7 27.65 40.29 -2.70
CA ALA A 7 27.96 39.58 -3.95
C ALA A 7 27.44 38.12 -3.94
N MET A 8 27.51 37.44 -2.79
CA MET A 8 27.00 36.09 -2.62
C MET A 8 25.46 36.04 -2.69
N ARG A 9 24.77 36.99 -2.06
CA ARG A 9 23.30 37.11 -2.14
C ARG A 9 22.80 37.36 -3.56
N LYS A 10 23.51 38.18 -4.35
CA LYS A 10 23.18 38.42 -5.76
C LYS A 10 23.38 37.18 -6.63
N LYS A 11 24.44 36.39 -6.41
CA LYS A 11 24.68 35.13 -7.13
C LYS A 11 23.62 34.06 -6.82
N ILE A 12 23.18 33.97 -5.56
CA ILE A 12 22.10 33.06 -5.14
C ILE A 12 20.76 33.49 -5.73
N ALA A 13 20.46 34.81 -5.73
CA ALA A 13 19.25 35.34 -6.34
C ALA A 13 19.24 35.15 -7.88
N LEU A 14 20.39 35.34 -8.55
CA LEU A 14 20.55 35.12 -9.98
C LEU A 14 20.46 33.63 -10.36
N GLY A 15 21.02 32.74 -9.53
CA GLY A 15 20.89 31.29 -9.69
C GLY A 15 19.45 30.80 -9.49
N GLY A 16 18.74 31.35 -8.51
CA GLY A 16 17.31 31.07 -8.30
C GLY A 16 16.43 31.57 -9.45
N LEU A 17 16.71 32.78 -9.96
CA LEU A 17 16.02 33.31 -11.15
C LEU A 17 16.32 32.51 -12.42
N MET A 18 17.54 32.00 -12.59
CA MET A 18 17.87 31.16 -13.74
C MET A 18 17.19 29.78 -13.64
N MET A 19 17.04 29.23 -12.44
CA MET A 19 16.35 27.95 -12.21
C MET A 19 14.83 28.07 -12.44
N VAL A 20 14.22 29.18 -12.01
CA VAL A 20 12.81 29.52 -12.30
C VAL A 20 12.63 29.81 -13.79
N ALA A 21 13.56 30.51 -14.43
CA ALA A 21 13.51 30.75 -15.88
C ALA A 21 13.65 29.45 -16.69
N THR A 22 14.46 28.48 -16.26
CA THR A 22 14.52 27.15 -16.90
C THR A 22 13.26 26.32 -16.69
N MET A 23 12.52 26.54 -15.60
CA MET A 23 11.20 25.91 -15.39
C MET A 23 10.09 26.58 -16.23
N VAL A 24 10.21 27.89 -16.50
CA VAL A 24 9.21 28.66 -17.27
C VAL A 24 9.45 28.59 -18.80
N LEU A 25 10.70 28.37 -19.24
CA LEU A 25 11.07 28.24 -20.66
C LEU A 25 11.13 26.80 -21.18
N ALA A 26 10.71 25.81 -20.38
CA ALA A 26 10.44 24.48 -20.89
C ALA A 26 9.19 24.53 -21.78
N GLU A 27 9.38 24.82 -23.06
CA GLU A 27 8.39 24.67 -24.13
C GLU A 27 7.79 23.23 -24.16
N PRO A 28 6.59 23.03 -24.74
CA PRO A 28 5.69 21.89 -24.46
C PRO A 28 6.12 20.55 -25.08
N ALA A 29 7.40 20.37 -25.40
CA ALA A 29 7.93 19.14 -25.99
C ALA A 29 8.01 17.95 -25.00
N MET A 30 7.75 18.18 -23.71
CA MET A 30 7.63 17.16 -22.65
C MET A 30 6.20 17.03 -22.12
N ALA A 31 5.20 17.60 -22.82
CA ALA A 31 3.78 17.48 -22.46
C ALA A 31 3.08 16.29 -23.15
N GLN A 32 3.79 15.53 -23.99
CA GLN A 32 3.28 14.32 -24.60
C GLN A 32 3.80 13.11 -23.81
N GLU A 33 2.89 12.40 -23.14
CA GLU A 33 3.08 11.07 -22.51
C GLU A 33 3.56 10.98 -21.04
N LEU A 34 3.40 12.04 -20.23
CA LEU A 34 3.28 11.89 -18.77
C LEU A 34 1.80 11.82 -18.39
N SER A 35 1.14 10.70 -18.64
CA SER A 35 -0.08 10.40 -17.88
C SER A 35 0.35 10.23 -16.42
N SER A 36 -0.04 11.15 -15.53
CA SER A 36 0.26 11.09 -14.10
C SER A 36 -0.19 9.76 -13.45
N SER A 37 -1.14 9.07 -14.08
CA SER A 37 -1.65 7.75 -13.72
C SER A 37 -0.61 6.62 -13.89
N GLY A 38 0.36 6.75 -14.80
CA GLY A 38 1.34 5.70 -15.10
C GLY A 38 2.51 5.60 -14.13
N VAL A 39 3.01 6.73 -13.62
CA VAL A 39 4.26 6.77 -12.84
C VAL A 39 4.15 6.00 -11.52
N MET A 40 3.04 6.20 -10.79
CA MET A 40 2.85 5.55 -9.48
C MET A 40 2.65 4.04 -9.61
N ASN A 41 1.95 3.62 -10.67
CA ASN A 41 1.76 2.21 -10.99
C ASN A 41 3.07 1.56 -11.46
N ASP A 42 3.90 2.27 -12.23
CA ASP A 42 5.23 1.81 -12.66
C ASP A 42 6.18 1.64 -11.47
N VAL A 43 6.23 2.62 -10.55
CA VAL A 43 7.01 2.51 -9.31
C VAL A 43 6.55 1.31 -8.49
N LEU A 44 5.23 1.12 -8.33
CA LEU A 44 4.70 -0.01 -7.57
C LEU A 44 5.05 -1.35 -8.22
N LYS A 45 4.99 -1.43 -9.55
CA LYS A 45 5.37 -2.64 -10.31
C LYS A 45 6.85 -2.96 -10.15
N ARG A 46 7.73 -1.97 -10.31
CA ARG A 46 9.18 -2.16 -10.10
C ARG A 46 9.50 -2.61 -8.69
N PHE A 47 8.80 -2.06 -7.70
CA PHE A 47 8.97 -2.45 -6.30
C PHE A 47 8.52 -3.90 -6.07
N HIS A 48 7.35 -4.28 -6.57
CA HIS A 48 6.85 -5.66 -6.53
C HIS A 48 7.86 -6.62 -7.16
N ASP A 49 8.31 -6.32 -8.38
CA ASP A 49 9.20 -7.18 -9.14
C ASP A 49 10.54 -7.35 -8.42
N ALA A 50 11.07 -6.28 -7.81
CA ALA A 50 12.27 -6.35 -6.99
C ALA A 50 12.05 -7.21 -5.72
N ALA A 51 10.95 -7.01 -5.00
CA ALA A 51 10.64 -7.75 -3.78
C ALA A 51 10.44 -9.26 -4.04
N ALA A 52 9.81 -9.61 -5.16
CA ALA A 52 9.59 -11.00 -5.57
C ALA A 52 10.89 -11.78 -5.74
N THR A 53 11.99 -11.10 -6.12
CA THR A 53 13.30 -11.77 -6.27
C THR A 53 13.89 -12.27 -4.95
N TRP A 54 13.44 -11.73 -3.80
CA TRP A 54 13.93 -12.14 -2.49
C TRP A 54 13.36 -13.50 -2.05
N GLY A 55 12.17 -13.86 -2.54
CA GLY A 55 11.39 -15.01 -2.11
C GLY A 55 12.21 -16.31 -2.00
N PRO A 56 12.89 -16.77 -3.06
CA PRO A 56 13.64 -18.04 -3.04
C PRO A 56 14.75 -18.08 -1.98
N ALA A 57 15.49 -16.98 -1.81
CA ALA A 57 16.59 -16.92 -0.83
C ALA A 57 16.06 -16.97 0.61
N ILE A 58 14.98 -16.23 0.88
CA ILE A 58 14.34 -16.20 2.19
C ILE A 58 13.68 -17.53 2.52
N GLU A 59 12.97 -18.14 1.57
CA GLU A 59 12.31 -19.43 1.77
C GLU A 59 13.33 -20.54 2.05
N SER A 60 14.50 -20.50 1.37
CA SER A 60 15.60 -21.41 1.66
C SER A 60 16.13 -21.23 3.10
N ALA A 61 16.35 -19.98 3.53
CA ALA A 61 16.79 -19.69 4.89
C ALA A 61 15.75 -20.10 5.95
N ALA A 62 14.48 -19.79 5.70
CA ALA A 62 13.35 -20.16 6.54
C ALA A 62 13.22 -21.68 6.67
N SER A 63 13.41 -22.42 5.57
CA SER A 63 13.38 -23.89 5.55
C SER A 63 14.48 -24.50 6.42
N ARG A 64 15.71 -23.97 6.36
CA ARG A 64 16.82 -24.43 7.21
C ARG A 64 16.53 -24.19 8.69
N LEU A 65 16.02 -23.00 9.02
CA LEU A 65 15.60 -22.65 10.38
C LEU A 65 14.50 -23.60 10.86
N PHE A 66 13.48 -23.81 10.02
CA PHE A 66 12.35 -24.69 10.29
C PHE A 66 12.79 -26.09 10.66
N TRP A 67 13.56 -26.76 9.80
CA TRP A 67 13.98 -28.14 10.06
C TRP A 67 14.93 -28.24 11.25
N THR A 68 15.76 -27.23 11.51
CA THR A 68 16.58 -27.17 12.72
C THR A 68 15.71 -27.17 13.98
N LEU A 69 14.67 -26.33 14.00
CA LEU A 69 13.73 -26.26 15.12
C LEU A 69 12.89 -27.53 15.26
N VAL A 70 12.50 -28.17 14.15
CA VAL A 70 11.82 -29.47 14.16
C VAL A 70 12.68 -30.52 14.84
N VAL A 71 13.96 -30.63 14.46
CA VAL A 71 14.89 -31.60 15.06
C VAL A 71 15.08 -31.35 16.56
N ILE A 72 15.27 -30.09 16.96
CA ILE A 72 15.40 -29.73 18.38
C ILE A 72 14.11 -30.11 19.14
N SER A 73 12.95 -29.76 18.59
CA SER A 73 11.66 -30.07 19.20
C SER A 73 11.44 -31.59 19.29
N MET A 74 11.84 -32.34 18.27
CA MET A 74 11.73 -33.79 18.22
C MET A 74 12.60 -34.44 19.31
N VAL A 75 13.87 -34.05 19.41
CA VAL A 75 14.81 -34.57 20.43
C VAL A 75 14.28 -34.31 21.84
N TRP A 76 13.78 -33.10 22.10
CA TRP A 76 13.22 -32.77 23.40
C TRP A 76 11.95 -33.57 23.71
N THR A 77 10.96 -33.54 22.81
CA THR A 77 9.67 -34.20 23.01
C THR A 77 9.82 -35.71 23.18
N PHE A 78 10.48 -36.38 22.24
CA PHE A 78 10.65 -37.83 22.29
C PHE A 78 11.72 -38.28 23.30
N GLY A 79 12.75 -37.46 23.55
CA GLY A 79 13.74 -37.72 24.59
C GLY A 79 13.12 -37.75 25.99
N MET A 80 12.23 -36.79 26.31
CA MET A 80 11.52 -36.78 27.60
C MET A 80 10.55 -37.96 27.75
N MET A 81 9.91 -38.40 26.67
CA MET A 81 9.08 -39.61 26.67
C MET A 81 9.91 -40.87 26.93
N ALA A 82 11.09 -40.98 26.30
CA ALA A 82 11.99 -42.10 26.52
C ALA A 82 12.46 -42.18 27.99
N LEU A 83 12.80 -41.04 28.60
CA LEU A 83 13.20 -40.97 30.01
C LEU A 83 12.09 -41.38 30.98
N ARG A 84 10.83 -41.06 30.66
CA ARG A 84 9.66 -41.41 31.49
C ARG A 84 9.10 -42.80 31.19
N LYS A 85 9.66 -43.51 30.21
CA LYS A 85 9.19 -44.83 29.75
C LYS A 85 7.73 -44.80 29.27
N ALA A 86 7.40 -43.81 28.45
CA ALA A 86 6.11 -43.71 27.78
C ALA A 86 5.74 -45.02 27.07
N ASP A 87 4.48 -45.41 27.14
CA ASP A 87 3.99 -46.59 26.43
C ASP A 87 3.87 -46.32 24.92
N ILE A 88 3.69 -47.39 24.14
CA ILE A 88 3.66 -47.29 22.68
C ILE A 88 2.44 -46.50 22.17
N GLY A 89 1.35 -46.49 22.93
CA GLY A 89 0.15 -45.71 22.61
C GLY A 89 0.39 -44.21 22.82
N GLU A 90 1.01 -43.83 23.94
CA GLU A 90 1.42 -42.46 24.22
C GLU A 90 2.38 -41.93 23.15
N PHE A 91 3.40 -42.71 22.79
CA PHE A 91 4.35 -42.34 21.73
C PHE A 91 3.64 -42.12 20.39
N PHE A 92 2.78 -43.06 19.98
CA PHE A 92 2.08 -42.97 18.70
C PHE A 92 1.16 -41.74 18.64
N ALA A 93 0.42 -41.48 19.72
CA ALA A 93 -0.45 -40.31 19.81
C ALA A 93 0.35 -39.00 19.67
N GLU A 94 1.50 -38.88 20.35
CA GLU A 94 2.32 -37.68 20.25
C GLU A 94 3.03 -37.58 18.90
N PHE A 95 3.45 -38.70 18.30
CA PHE A 95 4.03 -38.73 16.96
C PHE A 95 3.06 -38.22 15.89
N VAL A 96 1.80 -38.64 15.95
CA VAL A 96 0.75 -38.13 15.05
C VAL A 96 0.56 -36.64 15.25
N ARG A 97 0.42 -36.15 16.50
CA ARG A 97 0.27 -34.71 16.79
C ARG A 97 1.47 -33.89 16.31
N PHE A 98 2.68 -34.40 16.52
CA PHE A 98 3.91 -33.75 16.10
C PHE A 98 4.01 -33.67 14.57
N THR A 99 3.63 -34.76 13.88
CA THR A 99 3.63 -34.83 12.41
C THR A 99 2.59 -33.89 11.81
N ILE A 100 1.37 -33.84 12.34
CA ILE A 100 0.33 -32.93 11.86
C ILE A 100 0.75 -31.48 12.05
N PHE A 101 1.25 -31.13 13.24
CA PHE A 101 1.72 -29.78 13.55
C PHE A 101 2.85 -29.34 12.61
N THR A 102 3.88 -30.18 12.49
CA THR A 102 5.04 -29.93 11.63
C THR A 102 4.63 -29.86 10.16
N GLY A 103 3.81 -30.80 9.71
CA GLY A 103 3.29 -30.84 8.34
C GLY A 103 2.48 -29.60 7.98
N PHE A 104 1.66 -29.10 8.90
CA PHE A 104 0.90 -27.88 8.70
C PHE A 104 1.80 -26.65 8.50
N PHE A 105 2.76 -26.39 9.40
CA PHE A 105 3.64 -25.23 9.24
C PHE A 105 4.62 -25.38 8.08
N TRP A 106 5.06 -26.59 7.77
CA TRP A 106 5.85 -26.86 6.56
C TRP A 106 5.06 -26.57 5.29
N TRP A 107 3.79 -26.96 5.25
CA TRP A 107 2.89 -26.64 4.15
C TRP A 107 2.70 -25.12 4.01
N LEU A 108 2.50 -24.39 5.11
CA LEU A 108 2.41 -22.93 5.10
C LEU A 108 3.68 -22.26 4.55
N LEU A 109 4.86 -22.76 4.94
CA LEU A 109 6.14 -22.20 4.50
C LEU A 109 6.38 -22.44 3.00
N THR A 110 6.18 -23.67 2.53
CA THR A 110 6.42 -24.06 1.13
C THR A 110 5.38 -23.50 0.16
N ASN A 111 4.19 -23.13 0.64
CA ASN A 111 3.14 -22.47 -0.15
C ASN A 111 3.09 -20.95 0.11
N ALA A 112 4.09 -20.37 0.79
CA ALA A 112 4.06 -18.95 1.13
C ALA A 112 4.16 -18.03 -0.09
N ASN A 113 4.94 -18.44 -1.11
CA ASN A 113 5.15 -17.64 -2.33
C ASN A 113 4.56 -18.30 -3.59
N GLN A 114 4.14 -19.56 -3.51
CA GLN A 114 3.67 -20.37 -4.65
C GLN A 114 2.44 -21.18 -4.28
N GLY A 115 1.60 -21.51 -5.26
CA GLY A 115 0.41 -22.34 -5.03
C GLY A 115 -0.65 -21.62 -4.20
N MET A 116 -1.07 -22.23 -3.09
CA MET A 116 -2.11 -21.70 -2.20
C MET A 116 -1.54 -20.66 -1.23
N ASN A 117 -1.08 -19.53 -1.76
CA ASN A 117 -0.54 -18.42 -0.96
C ASN A 117 -1.63 -17.77 -0.12
N ILE A 118 -1.80 -18.24 1.12
CA ILE A 118 -2.81 -17.74 2.06
C ILE A 118 -2.60 -16.25 2.34
N ALA A 119 -1.36 -15.82 2.57
CA ALA A 119 -1.07 -14.44 2.94
C ALA A 119 -1.45 -13.47 1.81
N GLY A 120 -1.06 -13.77 0.58
CA GLY A 120 -1.46 -13.00 -0.61
C GLY A 120 -2.97 -13.03 -0.84
N THR A 121 -3.60 -14.19 -0.63
CA THR A 121 -5.05 -14.33 -0.77
C THR A 121 -5.81 -13.50 0.28
N ILE A 122 -5.31 -13.39 1.51
CA ILE A 122 -5.89 -12.51 2.55
C ILE A 122 -5.85 -11.06 2.07
N VAL A 123 -4.69 -10.58 1.60
CA VAL A 123 -4.55 -9.21 1.09
C VAL A 123 -5.54 -8.94 -0.05
N GLN A 124 -5.57 -9.81 -1.06
CA GLN A 124 -6.43 -9.65 -2.23
C GLN A 124 -7.92 -9.74 -1.89
N SER A 125 -8.31 -10.66 -0.99
CA SER A 125 -9.72 -10.83 -0.60
C SER A 125 -10.26 -9.62 0.16
N LEU A 126 -9.47 -9.04 1.08
CA LEU A 126 -9.89 -7.84 1.82
C LEU A 126 -9.95 -6.60 0.92
N GLN A 127 -9.03 -6.43 -0.02
CA GLN A 127 -9.13 -5.36 -1.04
C GLN A 127 -10.38 -5.52 -1.90
N THR A 128 -10.66 -6.75 -2.34
CA THR A 128 -11.86 -7.07 -3.13
C THR A 128 -13.14 -6.82 -2.34
N LEU A 129 -13.18 -7.23 -1.07
CA LEU A 129 -14.29 -6.99 -0.18
C LEU A 129 -14.54 -5.49 0.02
N GLY A 130 -13.48 -4.71 0.25
CA GLY A 130 -13.57 -3.25 0.36
C GLY A 130 -14.14 -2.61 -0.91
N ALA A 131 -13.73 -3.07 -2.08
CA ALA A 131 -14.20 -2.52 -3.35
C ALA A 131 -15.68 -2.87 -3.59
N GLN A 132 -16.08 -4.11 -3.33
CA GLN A 132 -17.47 -4.54 -3.43
C GLN A 132 -18.37 -3.78 -2.46
N ALA A 133 -17.95 -3.64 -1.20
CA ALA A 133 -18.67 -2.89 -0.19
C ALA A 133 -18.77 -1.39 -0.52
N GLY A 134 -17.73 -0.83 -1.15
CA GLY A 134 -17.71 0.55 -1.64
C GLY A 134 -18.43 0.78 -2.97
N GLY A 135 -19.06 -0.24 -3.57
CA GLY A 135 -19.74 -0.11 -4.87
C GLY A 135 -18.79 0.21 -6.04
N LEU A 136 -17.51 -0.11 -5.90
CA LEU A 136 -16.49 0.12 -6.91
C LEU A 136 -16.43 -1.07 -7.86
N SER A 137 -16.52 -0.82 -9.16
CA SER A 137 -16.48 -1.87 -10.19
C SER A 137 -15.12 -2.58 -10.29
N ASN A 138 -14.04 -1.92 -9.83
CA ASN A 138 -12.69 -2.46 -9.84
C ASN A 138 -12.13 -2.55 -8.42
N SER A 139 -11.65 -3.75 -8.06
CA SER A 139 -10.92 -4.00 -6.81
C SER A 139 -9.46 -3.53 -6.83
N ASN A 140 -8.94 -3.25 -8.02
CA ASN A 140 -7.56 -2.80 -8.21
C ASN A 140 -7.44 -1.27 -8.15
N LEU A 141 -7.95 -0.67 -7.06
CA LEU A 141 -7.74 0.75 -6.80
C LEU A 141 -6.29 0.97 -6.37
N GLY A 142 -5.44 1.25 -7.35
CA GLY A 142 -4.07 1.67 -7.11
C GLY A 142 -3.99 3.09 -6.55
N PRO A 143 -2.84 3.51 -5.99
CA PRO A 143 -2.57 4.88 -5.56
C PRO A 143 -2.89 5.95 -6.61
N SER A 144 -2.71 5.61 -7.89
CA SER A 144 -3.08 6.42 -9.05
C SER A 144 -4.55 6.83 -9.02
N SER A 145 -5.47 5.91 -8.74
CA SER A 145 -6.92 6.18 -8.67
C SER A 145 -7.30 7.27 -7.65
N ILE A 146 -6.55 7.39 -6.56
CA ILE A 146 -6.78 8.43 -5.54
C ILE A 146 -6.30 9.80 -6.03
N LEU A 147 -5.12 9.83 -6.67
CA LEU A 147 -4.57 11.03 -7.29
C LEU A 147 -5.44 11.51 -8.45
N ASP A 148 -5.92 10.59 -9.30
CA ASP A 148 -6.80 10.88 -10.43
C ASP A 148 -8.09 11.55 -9.95
N LEU A 149 -8.65 11.08 -8.84
CA LEU A 149 -9.80 11.70 -8.19
C LEU A 149 -9.51 13.14 -7.69
N GLY A 150 -8.32 13.37 -7.16
CA GLY A 150 -7.89 14.71 -6.74
C GLY A 150 -7.71 15.66 -7.91
N PHE A 151 -7.09 15.19 -9.00
CA PHE A 151 -6.93 16.00 -10.22
C PHE A 151 -8.28 16.28 -10.90
N GLU A 152 -9.20 15.32 -10.90
CA GLU A 152 -10.56 15.52 -11.39
C GLU A 152 -11.28 16.62 -10.60
N LEU A 153 -11.20 16.59 -9.27
CA LEU A 153 -11.78 17.63 -8.42
C LEU A 153 -11.15 19.00 -8.71
N TYR A 154 -9.82 19.08 -8.77
CA TYR A 154 -9.12 20.32 -9.06
C TYR A 154 -9.49 20.90 -10.43
N ASN A 155 -9.46 20.09 -11.48
CA ASN A 155 -9.80 20.53 -12.84
C ASN A 155 -11.25 21.03 -12.93
N ARG A 156 -12.18 20.38 -12.23
CA ARG A 156 -13.59 20.83 -12.16
C ARG A 156 -13.73 22.16 -11.40
N THR A 157 -12.98 22.36 -10.31
CA THR A 157 -12.99 23.65 -9.60
C THR A 157 -12.42 24.77 -10.45
N VAL A 158 -11.33 24.53 -11.19
CA VAL A 158 -10.76 25.52 -12.12
C VAL A 158 -11.76 25.89 -13.21
N GLN A 159 -12.50 24.91 -13.77
CA GLN A 159 -13.56 25.16 -14.75
C GLN A 159 -14.69 26.03 -14.18
N ALA A 160 -15.24 25.67 -13.02
CA ALA A 160 -16.29 26.45 -12.36
C ALA A 160 -15.84 27.88 -12.01
N THR A 161 -14.56 28.05 -11.67
CA THR A 161 -13.97 29.35 -11.38
C THR A 161 -13.78 30.20 -12.64
N SER A 162 -13.48 29.60 -13.79
CA SER A 162 -13.28 30.31 -15.05
C SER A 162 -14.55 30.96 -15.62
N GLU A 163 -15.72 30.48 -15.21
CA GLU A 163 -17.04 31.03 -15.56
C GLU A 163 -17.42 32.26 -14.69
N LEU A 164 -16.68 32.52 -13.61
CA LEU A 164 -16.92 33.66 -12.72
C LEU A 164 -16.35 34.96 -13.33
N GLY A 165 -17.21 35.97 -13.51
CA GLY A 165 -16.79 37.28 -14.01
C GLY A 165 -15.84 38.05 -13.07
N TRP A 166 -15.19 39.10 -13.60
CA TRP A 166 -14.17 39.93 -12.90
C TRP A 166 -14.51 40.42 -11.49
N ARG A 167 -15.81 40.58 -11.16
CA ARG A 167 -16.30 41.00 -9.83
C ARG A 167 -16.18 39.92 -8.75
N GLN A 168 -16.01 38.65 -9.12
CA GLN A 168 -15.96 37.51 -8.21
C GLN A 168 -14.56 36.85 -8.16
N MET A 169 -13.55 37.56 -8.67
CA MET A 169 -12.13 37.17 -8.68
C MET A 169 -11.59 36.75 -7.30
N ALA A 170 -12.05 37.38 -6.21
CA ALA A 170 -11.62 36.99 -4.86
C ALA A 170 -12.16 35.61 -4.47
N THR A 171 -13.43 35.32 -4.78
CA THR A 171 -14.06 34.01 -4.52
C THR A 171 -13.41 32.91 -5.36
N ALA A 172 -13.17 33.20 -6.64
CA ALA A 172 -12.43 32.37 -7.58
C ALA A 172 -11.08 31.88 -7.02
N LEU A 173 -10.25 32.83 -6.55
CA LEU A 173 -8.94 32.53 -5.97
C LEU A 173 -9.03 31.69 -4.70
N VAL A 174 -10.02 31.92 -3.85
CA VAL A 174 -10.22 31.15 -2.61
C VAL A 174 -10.65 29.71 -2.93
N MET A 175 -11.54 29.51 -3.91
CA MET A 175 -11.97 28.17 -4.32
C MET A 175 -10.82 27.37 -4.94
N GLU A 176 -10.01 28.00 -5.80
CA GLU A 176 -8.87 27.33 -6.41
C GLU A 176 -7.79 26.95 -5.38
N LEU A 177 -7.54 27.82 -4.39
CA LEU A 177 -6.61 27.52 -3.30
C LEU A 177 -7.13 26.39 -2.39
N MET A 178 -8.44 26.32 -2.13
CA MET A 178 -9.04 25.19 -1.42
C MET A 178 -8.93 23.89 -2.22
N ALA A 179 -9.17 23.92 -3.53
CA ALA A 179 -9.03 22.74 -4.37
C ALA A 179 -7.58 22.23 -4.43
N LEU A 180 -6.59 23.13 -4.47
CA LEU A 180 -5.18 22.78 -4.33
C LEU A 180 -4.87 22.15 -2.97
N ALA A 181 -5.44 22.69 -1.88
CA ALA A 181 -5.27 22.11 -0.55
C ALA A 181 -5.86 20.69 -0.46
N VAL A 182 -7.04 20.46 -1.03
CA VAL A 182 -7.66 19.12 -1.08
C VAL A 182 -6.84 18.16 -1.96
N LEU A 183 -6.37 18.62 -3.12
CA LEU A 183 -5.47 17.84 -3.99
C LEU A 183 -4.20 17.42 -3.24
N PHE A 184 -3.60 18.32 -2.45
CA PHE A 184 -2.42 18.00 -1.65
C PHE A 184 -2.72 16.92 -0.59
N VAL A 185 -3.87 17.00 0.09
CA VAL A 185 -4.30 15.97 1.04
C VAL A 185 -4.52 14.62 0.34
N LEU A 186 -5.19 14.60 -0.82
CA LEU A 186 -5.39 13.37 -1.60
C LEU A 186 -4.07 12.78 -2.10
N ALA A 187 -3.11 13.61 -2.48
CA ALA A 187 -1.77 13.17 -2.85
C ALA A 187 -1.05 12.50 -1.67
N LEU A 188 -1.15 13.04 -0.45
CA LEU A 188 -0.60 12.42 0.75
C LEU A 188 -1.25 11.05 1.03
N ILE A 189 -2.57 10.93 0.87
CA ILE A 189 -3.30 9.67 1.02
C ILE A 189 -2.83 8.64 -0.01
N ALA A 190 -2.64 9.05 -1.27
CA ALA A 190 -2.13 8.19 -2.33
C ALA A 190 -0.71 7.69 -2.04
N VAL A 191 0.18 8.57 -1.56
CA VAL A 191 1.53 8.18 -1.14
C VAL A 191 1.47 7.18 0.01
N ASN A 192 0.61 7.41 1.01
CA ASN A 192 0.42 6.47 2.11
C ASN A 192 -0.08 5.10 1.61
N LEU A 193 -1.00 5.07 0.65
CA LEU A 193 -1.45 3.81 0.03
C LEU A 193 -0.30 3.11 -0.70
N LEU A 194 0.56 3.85 -1.43
CA LEU A 194 1.74 3.26 -2.05
C LEU A 194 2.65 2.62 -1.02
N LEU A 195 2.97 3.33 0.06
CA LEU A 195 3.84 2.81 1.12
C LEU A 195 3.23 1.58 1.78
N LEU A 196 1.92 1.55 1.94
CA LEU A 196 1.19 0.41 2.49
C LEU A 196 1.25 -0.80 1.56
N LEU A 197 1.06 -0.62 0.25
CA LEU A 197 1.20 -1.69 -0.74
C LEU A 197 2.65 -2.20 -0.82
N ALA A 198 3.65 -1.31 -0.81
CA ALA A 198 5.06 -1.69 -0.73
C ALA A 198 5.35 -2.50 0.54
N SER A 199 4.81 -2.07 1.68
CA SER A 199 4.92 -2.80 2.95
C SER A 199 4.25 -4.17 2.88
N ALA A 200 3.11 -4.29 2.17
CA ALA A 200 2.46 -5.57 1.90
C ALA A 200 3.41 -6.52 1.19
N TRP A 201 4.06 -6.07 0.11
CA TRP A 201 5.00 -6.90 -0.65
C TRP A 201 6.23 -7.28 0.14
N ILE A 202 6.81 -6.34 0.91
CA ILE A 202 7.91 -6.67 1.83
C ILE A 202 7.44 -7.75 2.80
N LEU A 203 6.26 -7.62 3.41
CA LEU A 203 5.76 -8.60 4.35
C LEU A 203 5.50 -9.95 3.67
N LEU A 204 4.88 -9.97 2.48
CA LEU A 204 4.56 -11.19 1.75
C LEU A 204 5.78 -11.97 1.31
N TYR A 205 6.90 -11.32 0.98
CA TYR A 205 8.14 -12.00 0.55
C TYR A 205 9.17 -12.11 1.70
N ALA A 206 9.57 -10.99 2.30
CA ALA A 206 10.54 -10.96 3.42
C ALA A 206 9.99 -11.60 4.71
N GLY A 207 8.71 -11.37 5.00
CA GLY A 207 8.07 -11.90 6.20
C GLY A 207 7.95 -13.42 6.23
N VAL A 208 8.06 -14.11 5.09
CA VAL A 208 8.06 -15.58 5.01
C VAL A 208 9.14 -16.20 5.90
N PHE A 209 10.23 -15.47 6.16
CA PHE A 209 11.24 -15.91 7.13
C PHE A 209 10.64 -16.30 8.48
N PHE A 210 9.63 -15.55 8.95
CA PHE A 210 8.98 -15.80 10.23
C PHE A 210 8.18 -17.11 10.25
N LEU A 211 7.73 -17.62 9.09
CA LEU A 211 7.13 -18.96 9.00
C LEU A 211 8.12 -20.07 9.35
N GLY A 212 9.43 -19.84 9.18
CA GLY A 212 10.48 -20.75 9.61
C GLY A 212 10.44 -21.07 11.10
N PHE A 213 9.94 -20.15 11.93
CA PHE A 213 9.76 -20.37 13.37
C PHE A 213 8.62 -21.34 13.69
N GLY A 214 7.81 -21.75 12.71
CA GLY A 214 6.76 -22.75 12.90
C GLY A 214 7.27 -24.17 13.18
N GLY A 215 8.59 -24.40 13.10
CA GLY A 215 9.20 -25.73 13.27
C GLY A 215 9.16 -26.28 14.70
N SER A 216 8.88 -25.44 15.70
CA SER A 216 8.71 -25.86 17.09
C SER A 216 7.51 -25.17 17.71
N ARG A 217 6.80 -25.88 18.61
CA ARG A 217 5.67 -25.33 19.37
C ARG A 217 6.04 -24.13 20.25
N TRP A 218 7.31 -24.00 20.63
CA TRP A 218 7.77 -22.90 21.49
C TRP A 218 8.01 -21.61 20.69
N THR A 219 8.20 -21.73 19.38
CA THR A 219 8.50 -20.61 18.49
C THR A 219 7.35 -20.29 17.53
N SER A 220 6.32 -21.14 17.48
CA SER A 220 5.21 -21.02 16.53
C SER A 220 4.39 -19.75 16.67
N ASP A 221 4.42 -19.11 17.84
CA ASP A 221 3.76 -17.81 18.04
C ASP A 221 4.28 -16.75 17.07
N MET A 222 5.55 -16.83 16.67
CA MET A 222 6.14 -15.94 15.68
C MET A 222 5.54 -16.16 14.28
N ALA A 223 5.39 -17.43 13.87
CA ALA A 223 4.77 -17.78 12.59
C ALA A 223 3.28 -17.42 12.55
N ILE A 224 2.58 -17.54 13.69
CA ILE A 224 1.18 -17.08 13.82
C ILE A 224 1.12 -15.55 13.74
N ASN A 225 2.07 -14.85 14.38
CA ASN A 225 2.11 -13.39 14.37
C ASN A 225 2.32 -12.84 12.96
N TYR A 226 3.10 -13.53 12.11
CA TYR A 226 3.20 -13.19 10.68
C TYR A 226 1.81 -13.07 10.03
N TYR A 227 0.93 -14.06 10.18
CA TYR A 227 -0.42 -14.00 9.61
C TYR A 227 -1.30 -12.93 10.26
N LYS A 228 -1.15 -12.67 11.57
CA LYS A 228 -1.83 -11.56 12.23
C LYS A 228 -1.42 -10.21 11.65
N THR A 229 -0.12 -10.03 11.39
CA THR A 229 0.41 -8.81 10.74
C THR A 229 -0.10 -8.68 9.31
N VAL A 230 -0.13 -9.77 8.53
CA VAL A 230 -0.71 -9.79 7.18
C VAL A 230 -2.17 -9.36 7.21
N LEU A 231 -2.97 -9.93 8.12
CA LEU A 231 -4.38 -9.59 8.27
C LEU A 231 -4.58 -8.12 8.66
N GLY A 232 -3.77 -7.60 9.59
CA GLY A 232 -3.81 -6.19 9.98
C GLY A 232 -3.50 -5.25 8.83
N LEU A 233 -2.49 -5.57 8.02
CA LEU A 233 -2.12 -4.81 6.83
C LEU A 233 -3.21 -4.88 5.75
N ALA A 234 -3.77 -6.07 5.51
CA ALA A 234 -4.89 -6.26 4.59
C ALA A 234 -6.13 -5.45 5.00
N ALA A 235 -6.43 -5.37 6.30
CA ALA A 235 -7.52 -4.53 6.82
C ALA A 235 -7.27 -3.04 6.59
N GLN A 236 -6.02 -2.57 6.73
CA GLN A 236 -5.66 -1.19 6.38
C GLN A 236 -5.85 -0.91 4.89
N LEU A 237 -5.46 -1.85 4.02
CA LEU A 237 -5.68 -1.73 2.57
C LEU A 237 -7.17 -1.66 2.23
N MET A 238 -8.00 -2.51 2.84
CA MET A 238 -9.45 -2.46 2.70
C MET A 238 -10.03 -1.10 3.14
N ALA A 239 -9.57 -0.56 4.26
CA ALA A 239 -10.01 0.76 4.73
C ALA A 239 -9.66 1.86 3.72
N MET A 240 -8.48 1.81 3.10
CA MET A 240 -8.08 2.78 2.06
C MET A 240 -8.98 2.66 0.82
N VAL A 241 -9.32 1.45 0.39
CA VAL A 241 -10.26 1.21 -0.71
C VAL A 241 -11.64 1.82 -0.41
N LEU A 242 -12.16 1.63 0.80
CA LEU A 242 -13.44 2.22 1.23
C LEU A 242 -13.39 3.75 1.31
N LEU A 243 -12.28 4.33 1.77
CA LEU A 243 -12.10 5.79 1.78
C LEU A 243 -12.18 6.38 0.37
N VAL A 244 -11.61 5.70 -0.62
CA VAL A 244 -11.69 6.13 -2.02
C VAL A 244 -13.12 6.03 -2.56
N ALA A 245 -13.85 4.97 -2.19
CA ALA A 245 -15.25 4.81 -2.55
C ALA A 245 -16.09 6.01 -2.07
N ILE A 246 -15.94 6.35 -0.79
CA ILE A 246 -16.61 7.48 -0.15
C ILE A 246 -16.19 8.81 -0.83
N GLY A 247 -14.90 8.98 -1.13
CA GLY A 247 -14.40 10.17 -1.83
C GLY A 247 -15.05 10.38 -3.20
N LYS A 248 -15.26 9.30 -3.97
CA LYS A 248 -15.99 9.35 -5.25
C LYS A 248 -17.43 9.79 -5.07
N GLU A 249 -18.11 9.23 -4.08
CA GLU A 249 -19.50 9.54 -3.79
C GLU A 249 -19.68 11.02 -3.43
N PHE A 250 -18.80 11.57 -2.58
CA PHE A 250 -18.84 13.00 -2.25
C PHE A 250 -18.66 13.88 -3.48
N ILE A 251 -17.70 13.59 -4.36
CA ILE A 251 -17.49 14.39 -5.59
C ILE A 251 -18.73 14.37 -6.48
N ASN A 252 -19.33 13.19 -6.67
CA ASN A 252 -20.56 13.06 -7.44
C ASN A 252 -21.70 13.89 -6.80
N HIS A 253 -21.84 13.83 -5.48
CA HIS A 253 -22.88 14.56 -4.76
C HIS A 253 -22.70 16.08 -4.79
N TYR A 254 -21.48 16.58 -4.62
CA TYR A 254 -21.18 18.01 -4.78
C TYR A 254 -21.48 18.49 -6.20
N TYR A 255 -21.18 17.65 -7.21
CA TYR A 255 -21.47 17.99 -8.59
C TYR A 255 -22.97 18.08 -8.87
N THR A 256 -23.77 17.11 -8.40
CA THR A 256 -25.23 17.16 -8.59
C THR A 256 -25.83 18.41 -7.95
N GLN A 257 -25.39 18.77 -6.74
CA GLN A 257 -25.85 19.99 -6.07
C GLN A 257 -25.44 21.28 -6.79
N ILE A 258 -24.22 21.34 -7.32
CA ILE A 258 -23.78 22.51 -8.10
C ILE A 258 -24.63 22.62 -9.39
N SER A 259 -24.86 21.51 -10.09
CA SER A 259 -25.68 21.50 -11.31
C SER A 259 -27.15 21.89 -11.05
N GLU A 260 -27.74 21.42 -9.95
CA GLU A 260 -29.11 21.78 -9.55
C GLU A 260 -29.23 23.25 -9.12
N ASN A 261 -28.22 23.77 -8.39
CA ASN A 261 -28.17 25.18 -7.99
C ASN A 261 -27.95 26.12 -9.19
N MET A 262 -27.21 25.70 -10.22
CA MET A 262 -27.11 26.46 -11.46
C MET A 262 -28.43 26.43 -12.26
N ALA A 263 -29.07 25.26 -12.39
CA ALA A 263 -30.34 25.13 -13.10
C ALA A 263 -31.50 25.90 -12.44
N SER A 264 -31.50 26.03 -11.11
CA SER A 264 -32.50 26.80 -10.36
C SER A 264 -32.26 28.32 -10.38
N GLN A 265 -31.04 28.78 -10.70
CA GLN A 265 -30.75 30.19 -10.95
C GLN A 265 -31.09 30.65 -12.38
N GLU A 266 -31.31 29.72 -13.32
CA GLU A 266 -31.70 30.01 -14.71
C GLU A 266 -33.22 30.00 -14.96
N LEU A 267 -34.04 29.68 -13.94
CA LEU A 267 -35.49 29.82 -14.02
C LEU A 267 -35.92 31.21 -13.51
N PRO A 268 -36.49 32.07 -14.37
CA PRO A 268 -36.96 33.42 -14.00
C PRO A 268 -38.19 33.42 -13.08
#